data_AF-A0A7J0ETV2-F1
#
_entry.id   AF-A0A7J0ETV2-F1
#
_cell.length_a   1.000
_cell.length_b   1.000
_cell.length_c   1.000
_cell.angle_alpha   90.00
_cell.angle_beta   90.00
_cell.angle_gamma   90.00
#
_symmetry.space_group_name_H-M   'P 1'
#
loop_
_entity.id
_entity.type
_entity.pdbx_description
1 polymer ?
#
loop_
_entity_poly.entity_id
_entity_poly.type
_entity_poly.pdbx_seq_one_letter_code
_entity_poly.pdbx_strand_id
1 'polypeptide(L)'
;MAEEAVLGFLEKNDEITDSGQFAAECGIDHQEITNIIKSLYGFKLVDAQDIKREKWVLTDEGRTYAASGSPEVQLFLAIPPEGISPEELQRKLDPTVLKIGRSQAIKNQWVEMGKQLVTRKVHDVEDKVRHLLLCVQDGEVIDPKGIDALKRRKLISPQTWKGYSVRKGPNYAPKRKKFATDLTRDNLQRGDWKDLEFKEYNFSAKGQPVDGGHLHPLLKARI
;
A
#
# COMPACT_ATOMS: atom_id res chain seq x y z
N MET A 1 15.01 10.24 19.39
CA MET A 1 13.78 10.96 18.96
C MET A 1 12.61 10.01 18.79
N ALA A 2 12.45 9.30 17.67
CA ALA A 2 11.25 8.47 17.46
C ALA A 2 11.16 7.22 18.37
N GLU A 3 12.29 6.58 18.70
CA GLU A 3 12.31 5.47 19.68
C GLU A 3 11.97 5.95 21.10
N GLU A 4 12.54 7.08 21.51
CA GLU A 4 12.26 7.71 22.80
C GLU A 4 10.82 8.22 22.89
N ALA A 5 10.23 8.64 21.76
CA ALA A 5 8.82 9.01 21.70
C ALA A 5 7.92 7.79 21.96
N VAL A 6 8.17 6.66 21.28
CA VAL A 6 7.38 5.43 21.46
C VAL A 6 7.53 4.88 22.88
N LEU A 7 8.76 4.70 23.36
CA LEU A 7 9.00 4.18 24.71
C LEU A 7 8.57 5.17 25.79
N GLY A 8 8.88 6.46 25.66
CA GLY A 8 8.47 7.48 26.61
C GLY A 8 6.96 7.68 26.67
N PHE A 9 6.24 7.50 25.55
CA PHE A 9 4.78 7.51 25.55
C PHE A 9 4.21 6.30 26.28
N LEU A 10 4.75 5.10 26.00
CA LEU A 10 4.37 3.87 26.71
C LEU A 10 4.77 3.91 28.18
N GLU A 11 5.74 4.73 28.61
CA GLU A 11 6.04 4.88 30.03
C GLU A 11 4.84 5.43 30.80
N LYS A 12 4.14 6.41 30.20
CA LYS A 12 3.02 7.14 30.80
C LYS A 12 1.64 6.56 30.43
N ASN A 13 1.55 5.84 29.33
CA ASN A 13 0.31 5.27 28.79
C ASN A 13 0.46 3.76 28.61
N ASP A 14 -0.64 3.01 28.73
CA ASP A 14 -0.56 1.55 28.64
C ASP A 14 -0.45 1.02 27.20
N GLU A 15 -0.96 1.77 26.23
CA GLU A 15 -1.02 1.36 24.83
C GLU A 15 -0.98 2.57 23.88
N ILE A 16 -0.34 2.37 22.72
CA ILE A 16 -0.52 3.20 21.53
C ILE A 16 -1.51 2.48 20.63
N THR A 17 -2.73 2.98 20.52
CA THR A 17 -3.82 2.30 19.79
C THR A 17 -3.62 2.31 18.27
N ASP A 18 -2.97 3.34 17.74
CA ASP A 18 -2.78 3.52 16.30
C ASP A 18 -1.48 4.25 16.03
N SER A 19 -0.51 3.55 15.44
CA SER A 19 0.80 4.12 15.11
C SER A 19 0.74 5.30 14.15
N GLY A 20 -0.29 5.42 13.31
CA GLY A 20 -0.47 6.53 12.38
C GLY A 20 -1.00 7.80 13.06
N GLN A 21 -1.95 7.65 14.00
CA GLN A 21 -2.40 8.77 14.83
C GLN A 21 -1.25 9.27 15.71
N PHE A 22 -0.55 8.34 16.34
CA PHE A 22 0.63 8.65 17.16
C PHE A 22 1.74 9.35 16.37
N ALA A 23 2.00 8.92 15.13
CA ALA A 23 2.96 9.57 14.24
C ALA A 23 2.57 11.03 13.95
N ALA A 24 1.29 11.28 13.67
CA ALA A 24 0.76 12.62 13.44
C ALA A 24 0.86 13.52 14.69
N GLU A 25 0.54 12.99 15.87
CA GLU A 25 0.66 13.71 17.15
C GLU A 25 2.11 14.09 17.48
N CYS A 26 3.05 13.19 17.18
CA CYS A 26 4.47 13.42 17.40
C CYS A 26 5.12 14.28 16.31
N GLY A 27 4.45 14.50 15.18
CA GLY A 27 5.02 15.15 14.00
C GLY A 27 6.15 14.34 13.35
N ILE A 28 6.11 13.01 13.48
CA ILE A 28 7.12 12.08 12.95
C ILE A 28 6.50 11.32 11.78
N ASP A 29 7.32 10.98 10.78
CA ASP A 29 6.85 10.18 9.66
C ASP A 29 6.38 8.78 10.12
N HIS A 30 5.23 8.32 9.60
CA HIS A 30 4.65 7.03 9.96
C HIS A 30 5.59 5.86 9.60
N GLN A 31 6.36 5.97 8.52
CA GLN A 31 7.29 4.92 8.15
C GLN A 31 8.46 4.81 9.13
N GLU A 32 8.91 5.93 9.69
CA GLU A 32 9.93 5.93 10.75
C GLU A 32 9.39 5.27 12.03
N ILE A 33 8.18 5.65 12.49
CA ILE A 33 7.53 5.03 13.65
C ILE A 33 7.34 3.52 13.46
N THR A 34 6.82 3.08 12.31
CA THR A 34 6.60 1.66 12.05
C THR A 34 7.90 0.85 12.00
N ASN A 35 8.99 1.41 11.47
CA ASN A 35 10.30 0.76 11.47
C ASN A 35 10.85 0.58 12.89
N ILE A 36 10.67 1.59 13.74
CA ILE A 36 11.09 1.55 15.13
C ILE A 36 10.27 0.56 15.94
N ILE A 37 8.94 0.54 15.77
CA ILE A 37 8.06 -0.45 16.40
C ILE A 37 8.52 -1.87 16.05
N LYS A 38 8.80 -2.15 14.78
CA LYS A 38 9.32 -3.46 14.36
C LYS A 38 10.67 -3.81 15.01
N SER A 39 11.57 -2.83 15.11
CA SER A 39 12.84 -3.00 15.79
C SER A 39 12.60 -3.35 17.26
N LEU A 40 11.85 -2.53 18.00
CA LEU A 40 11.52 -2.74 19.42
C LEU A 40 10.81 -4.08 19.67
N TYR A 41 9.90 -4.47 18.77
CA TYR A 41 9.23 -5.77 18.80
C TYR A 41 10.23 -6.93 18.68
N GLY A 42 11.21 -6.81 17.78
CA GLY A 42 12.29 -7.80 17.65
C GLY A 42 13.14 -7.98 18.92
N PHE A 43 13.25 -6.95 19.74
CA PHE A 43 13.92 -6.99 21.05
C PHE A 43 12.97 -7.32 22.22
N LYS A 44 11.69 -7.62 21.92
CA LYS A 44 10.63 -7.89 22.90
C LYS A 44 10.41 -6.75 23.92
N LEU A 45 10.83 -5.53 23.56
CA LEU A 45 10.62 -4.32 24.36
C LEU A 45 9.16 -3.86 24.29
N VAL A 46 8.54 -4.05 23.12
CA VAL A 46 7.13 -3.77 22.88
C VAL A 46 6.47 -5.01 22.29
N ASP A 47 5.18 -5.15 22.55
CA ASP A 47 4.31 -6.07 21.82
C ASP A 47 3.55 -5.25 20.77
N ALA A 48 3.48 -5.73 19.53
CA ALA A 48 2.92 -4.99 18.41
C ALA A 48 1.89 -5.85 17.66
N GLN A 49 0.67 -5.34 17.53
CA GLN A 49 -0.42 -6.00 16.80
C GLN A 49 -0.65 -5.28 15.47
N ASP A 50 -0.72 -6.04 14.37
CA ASP A 50 -0.97 -5.49 13.05
C ASP A 50 -2.36 -4.88 12.93
N ILE A 51 -2.43 -3.63 12.46
CA ILE A 51 -3.67 -2.96 12.06
C ILE A 51 -3.66 -2.83 10.55
N LYS A 52 -4.64 -3.43 9.89
CA LYS A 52 -4.84 -3.31 8.45
C LYS A 52 -6.13 -2.54 8.18
N ARG A 53 -6.01 -1.43 7.45
CA ARG A 53 -7.15 -0.67 6.93
C ARG A 53 -7.09 -0.67 5.42
N GLU A 54 -8.20 -0.99 4.78
CA GLU A 54 -8.32 -0.98 3.33
C GLU A 54 -9.29 0.13 2.94
N LYS A 55 -8.83 1.03 2.08
CA LYS A 55 -9.68 2.07 1.49
C LYS A 55 -9.59 2.01 -0.03
N TRP A 56 -10.69 2.32 -0.71
CA TRP A 56 -10.70 2.42 -2.16
C TRP A 56 -10.18 3.80 -2.56
N VAL A 57 -9.25 3.83 -3.52
CA VAL A 57 -8.77 5.07 -4.12
C VAL A 57 -8.93 5.01 -5.62
N LEU A 58 -9.15 6.18 -6.23
CA LEU A 58 -9.22 6.31 -7.68
C LEU A 58 -7.87 5.97 -8.31
N THR A 59 -7.89 5.23 -9.42
CA THR A 59 -6.74 5.10 -10.31
C THR A 59 -6.59 6.36 -11.16
N ASP A 60 -5.47 6.50 -11.89
CA ASP A 60 -5.26 7.65 -12.77
C ASP A 60 -6.37 7.77 -13.85
N GLU A 61 -6.82 6.62 -14.38
CA GLU A 61 -7.98 6.55 -15.28
C GLU A 61 -9.28 6.98 -14.56
N GLY A 62 -9.52 6.45 -13.35
CA GLY A 62 -10.70 6.83 -12.55
C GLY A 62 -10.75 8.32 -12.22
N ARG A 63 -9.59 8.94 -11.93
CA ARG A 63 -9.47 10.38 -11.69
C ARG A 63 -9.77 11.20 -12.95
N THR A 64 -9.29 10.71 -14.10
CA THR A 64 -9.58 11.34 -15.40
C THR A 64 -11.08 11.30 -15.71
N TYR A 65 -11.73 10.17 -15.46
CA TYR A 65 -13.18 10.03 -15.69
C TYR A 65 -14.04 10.77 -14.65
N ALA A 66 -13.57 10.92 -13.41
CA ALA A 66 -14.23 11.79 -12.43
C ALA A 66 -14.26 13.26 -12.90
N ALA A 67 -13.16 13.73 -13.50
CA ALA A 67 -13.03 15.10 -14.01
C ALA A 67 -13.75 15.32 -15.35
N SER A 68 -13.45 14.50 -16.36
CA SER A 68 -13.89 14.67 -17.75
C SER A 68 -15.21 13.96 -18.08
N GLY A 69 -15.76 13.16 -17.15
CA GLY A 69 -16.90 12.28 -17.37
C GLY A 69 -16.50 10.89 -17.86
N SER A 70 -17.43 9.93 -17.79
CA SER A 70 -17.15 8.55 -18.22
C SER A 70 -17.02 8.44 -19.75
N PRO A 71 -16.20 7.50 -20.26
CA PRO A 71 -15.97 7.34 -21.70
C PRO A 71 -17.24 7.12 -22.52
N GLU A 72 -18.22 6.41 -21.97
CA GLU A 72 -19.52 6.17 -22.60
C GLU A 72 -20.35 7.45 -22.74
N VAL A 73 -20.31 8.34 -21.75
CA VAL A 73 -21.01 9.63 -21.79
C VAL A 73 -20.27 10.61 -22.68
N GLN A 74 -18.94 10.65 -22.64
CA GLN A 74 -18.13 11.44 -23.58
C GLN A 74 -18.41 11.04 -25.03
N LEU A 75 -18.52 9.73 -25.31
CA LEU A 75 -18.90 9.23 -26.63
C LEU A 75 -20.32 9.66 -27.01
N PHE A 76 -21.28 9.51 -26.10
CA PHE A 76 -22.67 9.90 -26.34
C PHE A 76 -22.78 11.39 -26.67
N LEU A 77 -22.15 12.25 -25.87
CA LEU A 77 -22.15 13.71 -26.05
C LEU A 77 -21.50 14.13 -27.38
N ALA A 78 -20.48 13.39 -27.86
CA ALA A 78 -19.83 13.68 -29.13
C ALA A 78 -20.67 13.35 -30.39
N ILE A 79 -21.67 12.47 -30.27
CA ILE A 79 -22.57 12.09 -31.37
C ILE A 79 -23.72 13.08 -31.44
N PRO A 80 -23.92 13.89 -32.49
CA PRO A 80 -25.10 14.75 -32.61
C PRO A 80 -26.39 13.91 -32.82
N PRO A 81 -27.59 14.48 -32.58
CA PRO A 81 -28.85 13.76 -32.81
C PRO A 81 -29.04 13.28 -34.26
N GLU A 82 -28.42 13.98 -35.22
CA GLU A 82 -28.41 13.64 -36.66
C GLU A 82 -27.49 12.45 -36.99
N GLY A 83 -26.67 12.01 -36.03
CA GLY A 83 -25.64 10.99 -36.22
C GLY A 83 -24.33 11.55 -36.75
N ILE A 84 -23.25 10.78 -36.58
CA ILE A 84 -21.90 11.16 -37.02
C ILE A 84 -21.22 10.00 -37.73
N SER A 85 -20.34 10.32 -38.68
CA SER A 85 -19.52 9.31 -39.34
C SER A 85 -18.51 8.70 -38.35
N PRO A 86 -18.16 7.40 -38.48
CA PRO A 86 -17.16 6.76 -37.63
C PRO A 86 -15.78 7.43 -37.65
N GLU A 87 -15.43 8.06 -38.77
CA GLU A 87 -14.15 8.73 -39.02
C GLU A 87 -14.07 10.09 -38.31
N GLU A 88 -15.12 10.90 -38.38
CA GLU A 88 -15.19 12.17 -37.64
C GLU A 88 -15.24 11.94 -36.13
N LEU A 89 -15.91 10.87 -35.70
CA LEU A 89 -15.94 10.46 -34.29
C LEU A 89 -14.55 10.07 -33.78
N GLN A 90 -13.72 9.43 -34.61
CA GLN A 90 -12.32 9.12 -34.31
C GLN A 90 -11.42 10.36 -34.25
N ARG A 91 -11.76 11.45 -34.95
CA ARG A 91 -11.01 12.71 -34.89
C ARG A 91 -11.33 13.54 -33.65
N LYS A 92 -12.55 13.43 -33.12
CA LYS A 92 -13.03 14.25 -31.99
C LYS A 92 -12.67 13.68 -30.61
N LEU A 93 -12.45 12.38 -30.50
CA LEU A 93 -12.22 11.69 -29.24
C LEU A 93 -10.92 10.92 -29.26
N ASP A 94 -10.26 10.84 -28.11
CA ASP A 94 -9.08 10.01 -27.95
C ASP A 94 -9.38 8.54 -28.31
N PRO A 95 -8.48 7.86 -29.04
CA PRO A 95 -8.68 6.47 -29.47
C PRO A 95 -9.02 5.51 -28.33
N THR A 96 -8.44 5.73 -27.15
CA THR A 96 -8.67 4.93 -25.94
C THR A 96 -10.08 5.11 -25.40
N VAL A 97 -10.54 6.37 -25.27
CA VAL A 97 -11.88 6.73 -24.81
C VAL A 97 -12.93 6.20 -25.77
N LEU A 98 -12.68 6.34 -27.07
CA LEU A 98 -13.57 5.87 -28.13
C LEU A 98 -13.73 4.34 -28.12
N LYS A 99 -12.63 3.59 -27.94
CA LYS A 99 -12.69 2.12 -27.86
C LYS A 99 -13.48 1.65 -26.64
N ILE A 100 -13.20 2.21 -25.47
CA ILE A 100 -13.85 1.84 -24.21
C ILE A 100 -15.32 2.29 -24.21
N GLY A 101 -15.56 3.56 -24.57
CA GLY A 101 -16.87 4.17 -24.65
C GLY A 101 -17.79 3.43 -25.61
N ARG A 102 -17.30 2.99 -26.79
CA ARG A 102 -18.11 2.20 -27.74
C ARG A 102 -18.58 0.89 -27.11
N SER A 103 -17.67 0.16 -26.47
CA SER A 103 -18.01 -1.12 -25.83
C SER A 103 -19.06 -0.96 -24.73
N GLN A 104 -18.93 0.07 -23.90
CA GLN A 104 -19.89 0.32 -22.81
C GLN A 104 -21.22 0.92 -23.31
N ALA A 105 -21.19 1.85 -24.25
CA ALA A 105 -22.39 2.48 -24.80
C ALA A 105 -23.24 1.48 -25.60
N ILE A 106 -22.63 0.54 -26.32
CA ILE A 106 -23.36 -0.56 -26.98
C ILE A 106 -23.99 -1.49 -25.94
N LYS A 107 -23.23 -1.85 -24.89
CA LYS A 107 -23.73 -2.71 -23.81
C LYS A 107 -24.91 -2.10 -23.06
N ASN A 108 -24.89 -0.78 -22.87
CA ASN A 108 -25.96 -0.01 -22.25
C ASN A 108 -27.08 0.37 -23.25
N GLN A 109 -26.98 -0.02 -24.53
CA GLN A 109 -27.92 0.29 -25.61
C GLN A 109 -28.13 1.79 -25.86
N TRP A 110 -27.13 2.63 -25.57
CA TRP A 110 -27.21 4.09 -25.74
C TRP A 110 -26.98 4.54 -27.18
N VAL A 111 -26.17 3.79 -27.94
CA VAL A 111 -25.76 4.13 -29.30
C VAL A 111 -25.93 2.94 -30.24
N GLU A 112 -26.23 3.23 -31.50
CA GLU A 112 -26.24 2.26 -32.59
C GLU A 112 -25.06 2.52 -33.52
N MET A 113 -24.20 1.51 -33.69
CA MET A 113 -23.07 1.59 -34.61
C MET A 113 -23.50 1.05 -35.98
N GLY A 114 -24.02 1.93 -36.84
CA GLY A 114 -24.26 1.61 -38.24
C GLY A 114 -22.97 1.55 -39.05
N LYS A 115 -23.00 0.88 -40.22
CA LYS A 115 -21.86 0.81 -41.16
C LYS A 115 -21.49 2.19 -41.73
N GLN A 116 -22.45 3.11 -41.83
CA GLN A 116 -22.27 4.45 -42.40
C GLN A 116 -22.41 5.57 -41.36
N LEU A 117 -23.29 5.41 -40.37
CA LEU A 117 -23.60 6.44 -39.37
C LEU A 117 -23.72 5.81 -37.98
N VAL A 118 -23.20 6.53 -36.98
CA VAL A 118 -23.41 6.23 -35.57
C VAL A 118 -24.52 7.14 -35.05
N THR A 119 -25.60 6.56 -34.53
CA THR A 119 -26.77 7.30 -34.03
C THR A 119 -27.01 7.06 -32.54
N ARG A 120 -27.66 8.02 -31.87
CA ARG A 120 -28.11 7.88 -30.48
C ARG A 120 -29.44 7.11 -30.45
N LYS A 121 -29.58 6.15 -29.53
CA LYS A 121 -30.87 5.48 -29.24
C LYS A 121 -31.67 6.15 -28.14
N VAL A 122 -31.00 6.92 -27.28
CA VAL A 122 -31.59 7.57 -26.11
C VAL A 122 -31.39 9.08 -26.22
N HIS A 123 -32.32 9.87 -25.70
CA HIS A 123 -32.25 11.34 -25.71
C HIS A 123 -31.29 11.90 -24.65
N ASP A 124 -31.27 11.30 -23.45
CA ASP A 124 -30.48 11.76 -22.32
C ASP A 124 -29.86 10.57 -21.57
N VAL A 125 -28.67 10.76 -21.01
CA VAL A 125 -27.91 9.72 -20.29
C VAL A 125 -27.35 10.31 -19.00
N GLU A 126 -27.55 9.59 -17.90
CA GLU A 126 -26.99 9.95 -16.60
C GLU A 126 -25.62 9.28 -16.42
N ASP A 127 -24.60 10.07 -16.05
CA ASP A 127 -23.24 9.57 -15.81
C ASP A 127 -23.10 8.94 -14.41
N LYS A 128 -23.74 7.79 -14.22
CA LYS A 128 -23.70 7.04 -12.96
C LYS A 128 -22.28 6.66 -12.54
N VAL A 129 -21.40 6.40 -13.51
CA VAL A 129 -20.02 6.01 -13.25
C VAL A 129 -19.24 7.19 -12.66
N ARG A 130 -19.36 8.38 -13.25
CA ARG A 130 -18.75 9.59 -12.70
C ARG A 130 -19.27 9.89 -11.30
N HIS A 131 -20.58 9.80 -11.08
CA HIS A 131 -21.16 10.00 -9.75
C HIS A 131 -20.54 9.04 -8.72
N LEU A 132 -20.47 7.75 -9.04
CA LEU A 132 -19.83 6.76 -8.16
C LEU A 132 -18.35 7.07 -7.91
N LEU A 133 -17.60 7.52 -8.91
CA LEU A 133 -16.19 7.91 -8.76
C LEU A 133 -16.02 9.14 -7.85
N LEU A 134 -16.92 10.12 -7.94
CA LEU A 134 -16.93 11.28 -7.06
C LEU A 134 -17.24 10.87 -5.62
N CYS A 135 -18.24 10.00 -5.39
CA CYS A 135 -18.49 9.44 -4.07
C CYS A 135 -17.26 8.72 -3.49
N VAL A 136 -16.47 8.00 -4.32
CA VAL A 136 -15.22 7.35 -3.85
C VAL A 136 -14.20 8.42 -3.44
N GLN A 137 -14.11 9.50 -4.22
CA GLN A 137 -13.18 10.60 -3.97
C GLN A 137 -13.49 11.35 -2.68
N ASP A 138 -14.77 11.57 -2.40
CA ASP A 138 -15.26 12.28 -1.22
C ASP A 138 -15.32 11.39 0.03
N GLY A 139 -15.07 10.08 -0.13
CA GLY A 139 -15.06 9.11 0.97
C GLY A 139 -16.46 8.68 1.43
N GLU A 140 -17.47 8.86 0.59
CA GLU A 140 -18.85 8.48 0.89
C GLU A 140 -19.05 6.96 0.81
N VAL A 141 -20.11 6.48 1.48
CA VAL A 141 -20.47 5.06 1.48
C VAL A 141 -21.13 4.71 0.14
N ILE A 142 -20.45 3.86 -0.63
CA ILE A 142 -20.95 3.36 -1.92
C ILE A 142 -21.52 1.97 -1.76
N ASP A 143 -22.52 1.66 -2.57
CA ASP A 143 -23.10 0.34 -2.61
C ASP A 143 -22.07 -0.74 -3.07
N PRO A 144 -22.13 -1.97 -2.53
CA PRO A 144 -21.19 -3.02 -2.90
C PRO A 144 -21.17 -3.36 -4.41
N LYS A 145 -22.31 -3.23 -5.11
CA LYS A 145 -22.40 -3.52 -6.55
C LYS A 145 -21.71 -2.43 -7.37
N GLY A 146 -21.83 -1.17 -6.96
CA GLY A 146 -21.11 -0.03 -7.53
C GLY A 146 -19.59 -0.20 -7.41
N ILE A 147 -19.12 -0.58 -6.21
CA ILE A 147 -17.70 -0.89 -5.98
C ILE A 147 -17.22 -2.03 -6.90
N ASP A 148 -17.98 -3.12 -7.01
CA ASP A 148 -17.62 -4.24 -7.87
C ASP A 148 -17.60 -3.88 -9.36
N ALA A 149 -18.51 -3.01 -9.81
CA ALA A 149 -18.51 -2.49 -11.16
C ALA A 149 -17.26 -1.64 -11.46
N LEU A 150 -16.87 -0.75 -10.54
CA LEU A 150 -15.66 0.08 -10.66
C LEU A 150 -14.38 -0.78 -10.62
N LYS A 151 -14.33 -1.80 -9.76
CA LYS A 151 -13.22 -2.77 -9.68
C LYS A 151 -13.01 -3.53 -10.98
N ARG A 152 -14.09 -4.09 -11.56
CA ARG A 152 -14.03 -4.83 -12.84
C ARG A 152 -13.48 -3.96 -13.98
N ARG A 153 -13.74 -2.66 -13.91
CA ARG A 153 -13.25 -1.66 -14.87
C ARG A 153 -11.89 -1.05 -14.51
N LYS A 154 -11.27 -1.47 -13.39
CA LYS A 154 -9.98 -0.96 -12.89
C LYS A 154 -9.95 0.57 -12.64
N LEU A 155 -11.10 1.16 -12.33
CA LEU A 155 -11.22 2.59 -12.06
C LEU A 155 -10.88 2.96 -10.61
N ILE A 156 -10.90 1.95 -9.74
CA ILE A 156 -10.48 2.05 -8.34
C ILE A 156 -9.49 0.96 -8.02
N SER A 157 -8.57 1.25 -7.11
CA SER A 157 -7.61 0.30 -6.56
C SER A 157 -7.72 0.26 -5.02
N PRO A 158 -7.47 -0.91 -4.42
CA PRO A 158 -7.42 -0.99 -2.97
C PRO A 158 -6.11 -0.38 -2.48
N GLN A 159 -6.19 0.66 -1.67
CA GLN A 159 -5.07 1.17 -0.91
C GLN A 159 -5.13 0.56 0.49
N THR A 160 -4.22 -0.38 0.75
CA THR A 160 -4.03 -0.93 2.08
C THR A 160 -3.10 -0.02 2.87
N TRP A 161 -3.61 0.56 3.94
CA TRP A 161 -2.80 1.15 4.99
C TRP A 161 -2.50 0.10 6.06
N LYS A 162 -1.23 0.05 6.49
CA LYS A 162 -0.77 -0.83 7.56
C LYS A 162 -0.21 0.03 8.70
N GLY A 163 -0.61 -0.27 9.91
CA GLY A 163 -0.09 0.32 11.14
C GLY A 163 -0.02 -0.73 12.23
N TYR A 164 0.27 -0.28 13.45
CA TYR A 164 0.39 -1.14 14.61
C TYR A 164 -0.35 -0.56 15.82
N SER A 165 -0.99 -1.43 16.60
CA SER A 165 -1.23 -1.15 18.03
C SER A 165 -0.02 -1.64 18.81
N VAL A 166 0.43 -0.87 19.80
CA VAL A 166 1.67 -1.16 20.53
C VAL A 166 1.42 -1.14 22.02
N ARG A 167 1.83 -2.20 22.70
CA ARG A 167 1.79 -2.33 24.17
C ARG A 167 3.18 -2.58 24.72
N LYS A 168 3.34 -2.44 26.04
CA LYS A 168 4.56 -2.84 26.74
C LYS A 168 4.82 -4.34 26.51
N GLY A 169 6.01 -4.65 26.02
CA GLY A 169 6.47 -6.04 25.86
C GLY A 169 6.99 -6.61 27.18
N PRO A 170 7.33 -7.90 27.21
CA PRO A 170 7.83 -8.56 28.42
C PRO A 170 9.17 -7.98 28.90
N ASN A 171 10.00 -7.46 27.99
CA ASN A 171 11.30 -6.86 28.31
C ASN A 171 11.24 -5.33 28.23
N TYR A 172 10.06 -4.73 28.43
CA TYR A 172 9.89 -3.29 28.31
C TYR A 172 10.89 -2.51 29.18
N ALA A 173 11.50 -1.49 28.59
CA ALA A 173 12.38 -0.54 29.27
C ALA A 173 12.16 0.86 28.68
N PRO A 174 12.13 1.93 29.50
CA PRO A 174 11.90 3.30 29.02
C PRO A 174 13.04 3.80 28.11
N LYS A 175 14.23 3.25 28.29
CA LYS A 175 15.34 3.38 27.35
C LYS A 175 15.88 2.00 27.02
N ARG A 176 16.01 1.72 25.73
CA ARG A 176 16.63 0.50 25.25
C ARG A 176 18.10 0.47 25.64
N LYS A 177 18.49 -0.54 26.42
CA LYS A 177 19.91 -0.87 26.60
C LYS A 177 20.45 -1.48 25.31
N LYS A 178 21.51 -0.90 24.77
CA LYS A 178 22.23 -1.45 23.62
C LYS A 178 23.24 -2.45 24.15
N PHE A 179 22.94 -3.73 23.94
CA PHE A 179 23.89 -4.79 24.25
C PHE A 179 25.01 -4.80 23.22
N ALA A 180 26.26 -4.86 23.69
CA ALA A 180 27.40 -5.08 22.81
C ALA A 180 27.34 -6.51 22.25
N THR A 181 27.48 -6.66 20.93
CA THR A 181 27.51 -7.98 20.28
C THR A 181 28.85 -8.67 20.48
N ASP A 182 29.94 -7.90 20.38
CA ASP A 182 31.30 -8.40 20.45
C ASP A 182 32.16 -7.47 21.30
N LEU A 183 33.18 -8.06 21.92
CA LEU A 183 34.23 -7.33 22.61
C LEU A 183 35.22 -6.79 21.56
N THR A 184 35.25 -5.48 21.37
CA THR A 184 36.18 -4.84 20.43
C THR A 184 37.50 -4.48 21.11
N ARG A 185 38.55 -4.29 20.30
CA ARG A 185 39.85 -3.80 20.78
C ARG A 185 39.73 -2.42 21.45
N ASP A 186 38.92 -1.54 20.90
CA ASP A 186 38.70 -0.21 21.45
C ASP A 186 38.06 -0.29 22.85
N ASN A 187 37.09 -1.20 23.03
CA ASN A 187 36.47 -1.40 24.34
C ASN A 187 37.51 -1.87 25.38
N LEU A 188 38.42 -2.77 24.99
CA LEU A 188 39.51 -3.24 25.84
C LEU A 188 40.50 -2.11 26.19
N GLN A 189 40.84 -1.26 25.22
CA GLN A 189 41.79 -0.15 25.43
C GLN A 189 41.22 0.96 26.31
N ARG A 190 39.92 1.24 26.19
CA ARG A 190 39.22 2.26 26.99
C ARG A 190 38.80 1.76 28.38
N GLY A 191 38.69 0.44 28.55
CA GLY A 191 38.31 -0.17 29.82
C GLY A 191 36.81 -0.15 30.12
N ASP A 192 35.98 0.36 29.20
CA ASP A 192 34.52 0.43 29.27
C ASP A 192 33.85 -0.95 29.07
N TRP A 193 34.60 -1.96 28.63
CA TRP A 193 34.13 -3.34 28.54
C TRP A 193 33.57 -3.92 29.85
N LYS A 194 33.97 -3.37 31.01
CA LYS A 194 33.51 -3.81 32.33
C LYS A 194 32.05 -3.43 32.60
N ASP A 195 31.61 -2.31 32.02
CA ASP A 195 30.27 -1.75 32.23
C ASP A 195 29.34 -2.05 31.04
N LEU A 196 29.85 -2.66 29.97
CA LEU A 196 29.06 -3.08 28.82
C LEU A 196 28.30 -4.38 29.14
N GLU A 197 26.98 -4.34 28.93
CA GLU A 197 26.16 -5.56 28.90
C GLU A 197 26.28 -6.19 27.51
N PHE A 198 26.67 -7.47 27.44
CA PHE A 198 26.80 -8.21 26.18
C PHE A 198 25.54 -9.00 25.87
N LYS A 199 25.25 -9.16 24.58
CA LYS A 199 24.16 -10.05 24.14
C LYS A 199 24.57 -11.49 24.45
N GLU A 200 23.68 -12.27 25.04
CA GLU A 200 23.95 -13.68 25.30
C GLU A 200 24.26 -14.44 24.00
N TYR A 201 25.31 -15.24 24.06
CA TYR A 201 25.73 -16.06 22.93
C TYR A 201 24.75 -17.22 22.73
N ASN A 202 24.24 -17.38 21.51
CA ASN A 202 23.35 -18.49 21.19
C ASN A 202 24.16 -19.78 20.95
N PHE A 203 24.41 -20.55 22.01
CA PHE A 203 25.11 -21.84 21.95
C PHE A 203 24.40 -22.91 21.13
N SER A 204 23.12 -22.73 20.80
CA SER A 204 22.36 -23.67 19.95
C SER A 204 22.57 -23.40 18.45
N ALA A 205 23.11 -22.24 18.06
CA ALA A 205 23.38 -21.93 16.67
C ALA A 205 24.63 -22.67 16.17
N LYS A 206 24.59 -23.16 14.93
CA LYS A 206 25.80 -23.67 14.26
C LYS A 206 26.77 -22.50 14.04
N GLY A 207 28.02 -22.71 14.43
CA GLY A 207 29.09 -21.75 14.15
C GLY A 207 29.35 -21.61 12.65
N GLN A 208 30.09 -20.57 12.28
CA GLN A 208 30.54 -20.38 10.91
C GLN A 208 31.42 -21.57 10.49
N PRO A 209 31.17 -22.20 9.32
CA PRO A 209 32.04 -23.25 8.84
C PRO A 209 33.44 -22.68 8.60
N VAL A 210 34.45 -23.43 9.01
CA VAL A 210 35.84 -23.08 8.70
C VAL A 210 36.14 -23.52 7.26
N ASP A 211 36.65 -22.59 6.46
CA ASP A 211 37.10 -22.91 5.10
C ASP A 211 38.41 -23.70 5.17
N GLY A 212 38.29 -25.03 5.11
CA GLY A 212 39.41 -25.97 5.02
C GLY A 212 39.57 -26.55 3.63
N GLY A 213 40.75 -27.09 3.33
CA GLY A 213 40.95 -27.92 2.14
C GLY A 213 40.11 -29.21 2.23
N HIS A 214 39.47 -29.60 1.13
CA HIS A 214 38.66 -30.82 1.08
C HIS A 214 39.31 -31.84 0.13
N LEU A 215 39.53 -33.07 0.61
CA LEU A 215 39.89 -34.19 -0.28
C LEU A 215 38.67 -34.64 -1.06
N HIS A 216 38.88 -34.96 -2.34
CA HIS A 216 37.83 -35.49 -3.21
C HIS A 216 37.24 -36.78 -2.60
N PRO A 217 35.90 -36.94 -2.51
CA PRO A 217 35.26 -38.09 -1.86
C PRO A 217 35.76 -39.46 -2.38
N LEU A 218 35.97 -39.60 -3.69
CA LEU A 218 36.51 -40.85 -4.28
C LEU A 218 37.96 -41.15 -3.87
N LEU A 219 38.77 -40.12 -3.59
CA LEU A 219 40.15 -40.31 -3.13
C LEU A 219 40.20 -40.70 -1.64
N LYS A 220 39.15 -40.40 -0.86
CA LYS A 220 39.02 -40.84 0.55
C LYS A 220 38.61 -42.31 0.68
N ALA A 221 37.90 -42.87 -0.30
CA ALA A 221 37.35 -44.23 -0.25
C ALA A 221 38.23 -45.29 -0.95
N ARG A 222 39.38 -44.88 -1.49
CA ARG A 222 40.33 -45.81 -2.11
C ARG A 222 41.12 -46.50 -0.99
N ILE A 223 40.73 -47.75 -0.69
CA ILE A 223 41.46 -48.68 0.19
C ILE A 223 42.76 -49.10 -0.51
#